data_AF-B5VM26-F1
#
_entry.id   AF-B5VM26-F1
#
_cell.length_a   1.000
_cell.length_b   1.000
_cell.length_c   1.000
_cell.angle_alpha   90.00
_cell.angle_beta   90.00
_cell.angle_gamma   90.00
#
_symmetry.space_group_name_H-M   'P 1'
#
loop_
_entity.id
_entity.type
_entity.pdbx_description
1 polymer ?
#
loop_
_entity_poly.entity_id
_entity_poly.type
_entity_poly.pdbx_seq_one_letter_code
_entity_poly.pdbx_strand_id
1 'polypeptide(L)'
;MFEFMNVLNTDVSLCNILKSVLNNPEVSSKLSAEELKVGKILLDDFEKSGIYMNPDVREKFIQLSQEISLVGQEFINHTDYPGSNSVKIPCKDLDNSKVSTFLLKQLNKDVKGQNYKVPTFGYAAYALLKSCENEMVRKKLWTALHSCSDKQVKRLSHLIKLRAILANLMHKTSYAEYQLEGKMAKNPKDVQDFILTLMNNT
;
A
#
# COMPACT_ATOMS: atom_id res chain seq x y z
N MET A 1 8.38 16.71 1.48
CA MET A 1 9.57 15.84 1.65
C MET A 1 9.83 15.01 0.40
N PHE A 2 8.86 14.27 -0.15
CA PHE A 2 9.06 13.42 -1.36
C PHE A 2 9.45 14.20 -2.62
N GLU A 3 8.85 15.36 -2.85
CA GLU A 3 9.20 16.24 -3.98
C GLU A 3 10.67 16.65 -3.97
N PHE A 4 11.15 17.17 -2.85
CA PHE A 4 12.54 17.62 -2.71
C PHE A 4 13.55 16.50 -2.98
N MET A 5 13.28 15.29 -2.49
CA MET A 5 14.15 14.12 -2.77
C MET A 5 14.16 13.75 -4.25
N ASN A 6 13.00 13.77 -4.93
CA ASN A 6 12.94 13.46 -6.37
C ASN A 6 13.67 14.52 -7.21
N VAL A 7 13.61 15.79 -6.82
CA VAL A 7 14.38 16.86 -7.46
C VAL A 7 15.88 16.62 -7.29
N LEU A 8 16.34 16.29 -6.08
CA LEU A 8 17.75 15.98 -5.84
C LEU A 8 18.21 14.74 -6.63
N ASN A 9 17.41 13.68 -6.66
CA ASN A 9 17.74 12.44 -7.37
C ASN A 9 17.63 12.56 -8.90
N THR A 10 17.17 13.70 -9.42
CA THR A 10 17.15 14.00 -10.86
C THR A 10 18.16 15.09 -11.26
N ASP A 11 18.97 15.56 -10.30
CA ASP A 11 20.04 16.53 -10.56
C ASP A 11 21.27 15.87 -11.20
N VAL A 12 21.53 16.23 -12.46
CA VAL A 12 22.61 15.66 -13.28
C VAL A 12 23.99 16.06 -12.75
N SER A 13 24.12 17.26 -12.18
CA SER A 13 25.38 17.74 -11.62
C SER A 13 25.78 16.91 -10.40
N LEU A 14 24.85 16.71 -9.46
CA LEU A 14 25.06 15.88 -8.28
C LEU A 14 25.41 14.44 -8.65
N CYS A 15 24.69 13.85 -9.61
CA CYS A 15 24.97 12.51 -10.10
C CYS A 15 26.40 12.41 -10.67
N ASN A 16 26.80 13.38 -11.51
CA ASN A 16 28.12 13.38 -12.13
C ASN A 16 29.26 13.58 -11.11
N ILE A 17 29.05 14.42 -10.09
CA ILE A 17 30.00 14.60 -8.99
C ILE A 17 30.17 13.29 -8.23
N LEU A 18 29.07 12.63 -7.86
CA LEU A 18 29.11 11.36 -7.15
C LEU A 18 29.83 10.28 -7.98
N LYS A 19 29.54 10.18 -9.27
CA LYS A 19 30.27 9.28 -10.19
C LYS A 19 31.76 9.57 -10.24
N SER A 20 32.14 10.85 -10.30
CA SER A 20 33.54 11.26 -10.30
C SER A 20 34.27 10.82 -9.03
N VAL A 21 33.64 11.01 -7.87
CA VAL A 21 34.17 10.57 -6.57
C VAL A 21 34.33 9.06 -6.50
N LEU A 22 33.31 8.31 -6.95
CA LEU A 22 33.32 6.84 -6.89
C LEU A 22 34.28 6.19 -7.90
N ASN A 23 34.52 6.84 -9.05
CA ASN A 23 35.38 6.31 -10.11
C ASN A 23 36.83 6.81 -10.03
N ASN A 24 37.14 7.80 -9.17
CA ASN A 24 38.50 8.28 -8.97
C ASN A 24 39.21 7.47 -7.87
N PRO A 25 40.21 6.62 -8.21
CA PRO A 25 40.91 5.79 -7.23
C PRO A 25 41.61 6.59 -6.13
N GLU A 26 42.08 7.80 -6.40
CA GLU A 26 42.76 8.65 -5.41
C GLU A 26 41.82 9.16 -4.30
N VAL A 27 40.52 9.20 -4.61
CA VAL A 27 39.46 9.59 -3.67
C VAL A 27 38.82 8.34 -3.08
N SER A 28 38.40 7.40 -3.92
CA SER A 28 37.66 6.21 -3.49
C SER A 28 38.47 5.28 -2.58
N SER A 29 39.81 5.25 -2.73
CA SER A 29 40.69 4.48 -1.83
C SER A 29 40.78 5.04 -0.41
N LYS A 30 40.39 6.30 -0.20
CA LYS A 30 40.37 6.96 1.12
C LYS A 30 39.02 6.79 1.82
N LEU A 31 38.00 6.29 1.12
CA LEU A 31 36.67 6.07 1.66
C LEU A 31 36.58 4.69 2.33
N SER A 32 35.80 4.62 3.41
CA SER A 32 35.48 3.35 4.06
C SER A 32 34.59 2.47 3.19
N ALA A 33 34.47 1.19 3.57
CA ALA A 33 33.56 0.27 2.90
C ALA A 33 32.10 0.75 2.99
N GLU A 34 31.72 1.33 4.13
CA GLU A 34 30.40 1.91 4.36
C GLU A 34 30.16 3.14 3.49
N GLU A 35 31.13 4.05 3.38
CA GLU A 35 31.03 5.25 2.54
C GLU A 35 30.89 4.89 1.06
N LEU A 36 31.70 3.93 0.59
CA LEU A 36 31.56 3.40 -0.77
C LEU A 36 30.21 2.74 -0.99
N LYS A 37 29.68 2.03 0.01
CA LYS A 37 28.35 1.41 -0.08
C LYS A 37 27.24 2.45 -0.13
N VAL A 38 27.30 3.49 0.69
CA VAL A 38 26.35 4.62 0.67
C VAL A 38 26.40 5.33 -0.68
N GLY A 39 27.60 5.61 -1.21
CA GLY A 39 27.73 6.24 -2.52
C GLY A 39 27.10 5.41 -3.64
N LYS A 40 27.23 4.08 -3.62
CA LYS A 40 26.54 3.18 -4.56
C LYS A 40 25.03 3.22 -4.40
N ILE A 41 24.51 3.23 -3.18
CA ILE A 41 23.06 3.33 -2.91
C ILE A 41 22.51 4.64 -3.46
N LEU A 42 23.21 5.77 -3.23
CA LEU A 42 22.81 7.06 -3.77
C LEU A 42 22.84 7.06 -5.31
N LEU A 43 23.84 6.43 -5.92
CA LEU A 43 23.92 6.29 -7.37
C LEU A 43 22.72 5.49 -7.92
N ASP A 44 22.37 4.38 -7.29
CA ASP A 44 21.19 3.58 -7.65
C ASP A 44 19.89 4.41 -7.59
N ASP A 45 19.77 5.34 -6.64
CA ASP A 45 18.60 6.22 -6.51
C ASP A 45 18.50 7.24 -7.67
N PHE A 46 19.63 7.76 -8.17
CA PHE A 46 19.65 8.58 -9.39
C PHE A 46 19.19 7.77 -10.61
N GLU A 47 19.69 6.55 -10.76
CA GLU A 47 19.34 5.67 -11.89
C GLU A 47 17.86 5.30 -11.90
N LYS A 48 17.32 4.95 -10.74
CA LYS A 48 15.88 4.69 -10.55
C LYS A 48 15.01 5.91 -10.83
N SER A 49 15.55 7.10 -10.64
CA SER A 49 14.85 8.36 -10.93
C SER A 49 14.95 8.78 -12.40
N GLY A 50 15.52 7.94 -13.26
CA GLY A 50 15.62 8.20 -14.69
C GLY A 50 16.66 9.28 -15.02
N ILE A 51 17.73 9.43 -14.23
CA ILE A 51 18.73 10.49 -14.41
C ILE A 51 19.31 10.56 -15.83
N TYR A 52 19.43 9.43 -16.52
CA TYR A 52 19.94 9.34 -17.89
C TYR A 52 18.92 9.66 -18.99
N MET A 53 17.66 9.84 -18.62
CA MET A 53 16.59 10.16 -19.57
C MET A 53 16.62 11.65 -19.92
N ASN A 54 15.94 12.04 -21.00
CA ASN A 54 15.84 13.44 -21.40
C ASN A 54 15.16 14.30 -20.31
N PRO A 55 15.45 15.63 -20.25
CA PRO A 55 14.90 16.52 -19.23
C PRO A 55 13.38 16.42 -19.07
N ASP A 56 12.63 16.39 -20.17
CA ASP A 56 11.16 16.28 -20.17
C ASP A 56 10.66 14.99 -19.49
N VAL A 57 11.42 13.91 -19.61
CA VAL A 57 11.08 12.62 -18.99
C VAL A 57 11.35 12.67 -17.50
N ARG A 58 12.45 13.30 -17.06
CA ARG A 58 12.75 13.51 -15.65
C ARG A 58 11.71 14.40 -14.97
N GLU A 59 11.26 15.47 -15.64
CA GLU A 59 10.20 16.32 -15.11
C GLU A 59 8.88 15.54 -14.93
N LYS A 60 8.48 14.75 -15.94
CA LYS A 60 7.32 13.85 -15.84
C LYS A 60 7.48 12.82 -14.72
N PHE A 61 8.68 12.28 -14.52
CA PHE A 61 8.98 11.38 -13.42
C PHE A 61 8.73 12.04 -12.06
N ILE A 62 9.23 13.27 -11.87
CA ILE A 62 9.04 14.03 -10.63
C ILE A 62 7.53 14.23 -10.38
N GLN A 63 6.81 14.73 -11.37
CA GLN A 63 5.36 15.00 -11.27
C GLN A 63 4.57 13.72 -10.92
N LEU A 64 4.80 12.62 -11.66
CA LEU A 64 4.13 11.35 -11.41
C LEU A 64 4.47 10.79 -10.04
N SER A 65 5.74 10.86 -9.62
CA SER A 65 6.18 10.34 -8.33
C SER A 65 5.54 11.12 -7.18
N GLN A 66 5.42 12.45 -7.31
CA GLN A 66 4.70 13.27 -6.34
C GLN A 66 3.21 12.90 -6.27
N GLU A 67 2.54 12.78 -7.42
CA GLU A 67 1.12 12.43 -7.46
C GLU A 67 0.87 11.04 -6.86
N ILE A 68 1.73 10.06 -7.17
CA ILE A 68 1.68 8.72 -6.57
C ILE A 68 1.85 8.79 -5.05
N SER A 69 2.79 9.59 -4.54
CA SER A 69 2.98 9.77 -3.10
C SER A 69 1.75 10.38 -2.44
N LEU A 70 1.19 11.45 -3.01
CA LEU A 70 0.01 12.14 -2.48
C LEU A 70 -1.22 11.22 -2.48
N VAL A 71 -1.55 10.63 -3.62
CA VAL A 71 -2.71 9.71 -3.76
C VAL A 71 -2.53 8.48 -2.87
N GLY A 72 -1.29 7.97 -2.73
CA GLY A 72 -0.96 6.86 -1.86
C GLY A 72 -1.18 7.19 -0.37
N GLN A 73 -0.74 8.36 0.08
CA GLN A 73 -1.01 8.84 1.44
C GLN A 73 -2.50 9.05 1.67
N GLU A 74 -3.20 9.67 0.73
CA GLU A 74 -4.65 9.84 0.81
C GLU A 74 -5.38 8.50 0.84
N PHE A 75 -4.87 7.45 0.19
CA PHE A 75 -5.44 6.11 0.27
C PHE A 75 -5.28 5.54 1.67
N ILE A 76 -4.05 5.52 2.21
CA ILE A 76 -3.73 5.01 3.54
C ILE A 76 -4.53 5.75 4.63
N ASN A 77 -4.59 7.07 4.57
CA ASN A 77 -5.31 7.89 5.56
C ASN A 77 -6.83 7.65 5.57
N HIS A 78 -7.35 6.93 4.58
CA HIS A 78 -8.78 6.66 4.46
C HIS A 78 -9.12 5.17 4.36
N THR A 79 -8.19 4.26 4.65
CA THR A 79 -8.48 2.82 4.69
C THR A 79 -9.43 2.44 5.83
N ASP A 80 -9.42 3.22 6.91
CA ASP A 80 -10.18 2.94 8.12
C ASP A 80 -11.65 3.37 8.04
N TYR A 81 -12.06 4.08 6.98
CA TYR A 81 -13.47 4.46 6.79
C TYR A 81 -14.27 3.29 6.21
N PRO A 82 -15.15 2.65 6.99
CA PRO A 82 -15.95 1.55 6.48
C PRO A 82 -16.97 2.07 5.46
N GLY A 83 -17.43 1.21 4.54
CA GLY A 83 -18.49 1.57 3.59
C GLY A 83 -19.80 1.98 4.28
N SER A 84 -20.07 1.44 5.46
CA SER A 84 -21.16 1.81 6.36
C SER A 84 -20.70 1.62 7.80
N ASN A 85 -21.01 2.54 8.71
CA ASN A 85 -20.61 2.43 10.13
C ASN A 85 -21.34 1.32 10.89
N SER A 86 -22.46 0.80 10.37
CA SER A 86 -23.20 -0.29 11.02
C SER A 86 -24.00 -1.13 10.02
N VAL A 87 -24.28 -2.36 10.41
CA VAL A 87 -25.20 -3.28 9.75
C VAL A 87 -26.41 -3.51 10.64
N LYS A 88 -27.60 -3.44 10.04
CA LYS A 88 -28.85 -3.85 10.70
C LYS A 88 -29.00 -5.36 10.63
N ILE A 89 -29.11 -6.01 11.78
CA ILE A 89 -29.35 -7.44 11.91
C ILE A 89 -30.64 -7.66 12.69
N PRO A 90 -31.63 -8.43 12.19
CA PRO A 90 -32.86 -8.70 12.93
C PRO A 90 -32.58 -9.31 14.30
N CYS A 91 -33.29 -8.86 15.34
CA CYS A 91 -33.10 -9.36 16.70
C CYS A 91 -33.27 -10.88 16.77
N LYS A 92 -34.30 -11.43 16.09
CA LYS A 92 -34.53 -12.89 15.97
C LYS A 92 -33.32 -13.68 15.47
N ASP A 93 -32.48 -13.08 14.62
CA ASP A 93 -31.35 -13.79 14.01
C ASP A 93 -30.17 -13.82 14.97
N LEU A 94 -30.00 -12.80 15.82
CA LEU A 94 -28.93 -12.73 16.82
C LEU A 94 -29.30 -13.39 18.16
N ASP A 95 -30.54 -13.21 18.61
CA ASP A 95 -31.02 -13.76 19.88
C ASP A 95 -31.02 -15.29 19.87
N ASN A 96 -31.23 -15.91 18.69
CA ASN A 96 -31.19 -17.36 18.49
C ASN A 96 -29.78 -17.90 18.16
N SER A 97 -28.75 -17.05 18.10
CA SER A 97 -27.41 -17.43 17.60
C SER A 97 -26.38 -17.79 18.68
N LYS A 98 -26.82 -18.13 19.90
CA LYS A 98 -25.97 -18.42 21.08
C LYS A 98 -24.93 -17.34 21.42
N VAL A 99 -25.13 -16.13 20.92
CA VAL A 99 -24.27 -14.98 21.21
C VAL A 99 -24.45 -14.61 22.69
N SER A 100 -23.34 -14.29 23.36
CA SER A 100 -23.36 -13.85 24.75
C SER A 100 -24.32 -12.67 24.95
N THR A 101 -25.20 -12.77 25.95
CA THR A 101 -26.13 -11.70 26.32
C THR A 101 -25.41 -10.42 26.73
N PHE A 102 -24.19 -10.52 27.26
CA PHE A 102 -23.34 -9.36 27.55
C PHE A 102 -22.97 -8.60 26.26
N LEU A 103 -22.59 -9.31 25.20
CA LEU A 103 -22.27 -8.72 23.90
C LEU A 103 -23.51 -8.07 23.27
N LEU A 104 -24.67 -8.74 23.33
CA LEU A 104 -25.92 -8.19 22.81
C LEU A 104 -26.37 -6.89 23.52
N LYS A 105 -26.09 -6.76 24.82
CA LYS A 105 -26.39 -5.54 25.60
C LYS A 105 -25.51 -4.35 25.21
N GLN A 106 -24.33 -4.58 24.64
CA GLN A 106 -23.46 -3.51 24.15
C GLN A 106 -23.90 -2.95 22.79
N LEU A 107 -24.83 -3.63 22.11
CA LEU A 107 -25.30 -3.25 20.78
C LEU A 107 -26.53 -2.36 20.88
N ASN A 108 -26.51 -1.25 20.15
CA ASN A 108 -27.67 -0.39 20.01
C ASN A 108 -28.72 -1.06 19.12
N LYS A 109 -30.01 -0.87 19.41
CA LYS A 109 -31.11 -1.25 18.53
C LYS A 109 -31.55 -0.07 17.66
N ASP A 110 -32.29 -0.36 16.60
CA ASP A 110 -33.02 0.68 15.86
C ASP A 110 -34.20 1.24 16.67
N VAL A 111 -34.78 2.34 16.19
CA VAL A 111 -35.88 3.04 16.87
C VAL A 111 -37.09 2.14 17.12
N LYS A 112 -37.30 1.14 16.25
CA LYS A 112 -38.40 0.18 16.35
C LYS A 112 -38.08 -1.03 17.23
N GLY A 113 -36.83 -1.17 17.70
CA GLY A 113 -36.36 -2.32 18.47
C GLY A 113 -36.28 -3.64 17.70
N GLN A 114 -36.42 -3.62 16.37
CA GLN A 114 -36.52 -4.82 15.54
C GLN A 114 -35.16 -5.32 15.07
N ASN A 115 -34.18 -4.43 14.98
CA ASN A 115 -32.83 -4.76 14.51
C ASN A 115 -31.76 -4.23 15.45
N TYR A 116 -30.73 -5.04 15.68
CA TYR A 116 -29.45 -4.59 16.21
C TYR A 116 -28.69 -3.79 15.15
N LYS A 117 -28.13 -2.65 15.55
CA LYS A 117 -27.16 -1.86 14.80
C LYS A 117 -25.77 -2.31 15.21
N VAL A 118 -25.25 -3.31 14.50
CA VAL A 118 -23.92 -3.85 14.76
C VAL A 118 -22.88 -2.97 14.09
N PRO A 119 -21.88 -2.43 14.82
CA PRO A 119 -20.81 -1.66 14.20
C PRO A 119 -20.01 -2.53 13.23
N THR A 120 -19.50 -1.94 12.17
CA THR A 120 -18.65 -2.61 11.16
C THR A 120 -17.15 -2.51 11.47
N PHE A 121 -16.83 -2.18 12.72
CA PHE A 121 -15.49 -1.96 13.21
C PHE A 121 -15.42 -2.32 14.70
N GLY A 122 -14.19 -2.45 15.20
CA GLY A 122 -13.93 -2.68 16.62
C GLY A 122 -14.32 -4.07 17.13
N TYR A 123 -14.15 -4.26 18.44
CA TYR A 123 -14.25 -5.57 19.09
C TYR A 123 -15.60 -6.27 18.91
N ALA A 124 -16.71 -5.53 19.00
CA ALA A 124 -18.05 -6.12 18.96
C ALA A 124 -18.33 -6.87 17.65
N ALA A 125 -17.86 -6.33 16.51
CA ALA A 125 -18.00 -6.96 15.21
C ALA A 125 -17.23 -8.29 15.14
N TYR A 126 -15.96 -8.29 15.56
CA TYR A 126 -15.12 -9.49 15.55
C TYR A 126 -15.60 -10.54 16.57
N ALA A 127 -16.09 -10.12 17.73
CA ALA A 127 -16.67 -11.03 18.73
C ALA A 127 -17.92 -11.72 18.18
N LEU A 128 -18.79 -11.00 17.47
CA LEU A 128 -19.95 -11.58 16.79
C LEU A 128 -19.54 -12.55 15.68
N LEU A 129 -18.54 -12.21 14.86
CA LEU A 129 -18.05 -13.11 13.81
C LEU A 129 -17.54 -14.45 14.38
N LYS A 130 -16.94 -14.44 15.57
CA LYS A 130 -16.43 -15.64 16.25
C LYS A 130 -17.51 -16.46 16.94
N SER A 131 -18.50 -15.80 17.55
CA SER A 131 -19.46 -16.46 18.46
C SER A 131 -20.82 -16.75 17.84
N CYS A 132 -21.23 -16.05 16.77
CA CYS A 132 -22.54 -16.22 16.15
C CYS A 132 -22.61 -17.49 15.30
N GLU A 133 -23.55 -18.39 15.58
CA GLU A 133 -23.76 -19.62 14.80
C GLU A 133 -24.45 -19.38 13.44
N ASN A 134 -25.24 -18.31 13.31
CA ASN A 134 -25.96 -18.01 12.07
C ASN A 134 -25.02 -17.53 10.96
N GLU A 135 -24.86 -18.37 9.92
CA GLU A 135 -23.99 -18.12 8.77
C GLU A 135 -24.37 -16.83 8.03
N MET A 136 -25.66 -16.57 7.84
CA MET A 136 -26.12 -15.39 7.09
C MET A 136 -25.77 -14.10 7.82
N VAL A 137 -25.84 -14.12 9.15
CA VAL A 137 -25.39 -13.00 9.99
C VAL A 137 -23.88 -12.80 9.87
N ARG A 138 -23.09 -13.87 9.99
CA ARG A 138 -21.62 -13.80 9.82
C ARG A 138 -21.23 -13.28 8.44
N LYS A 139 -21.83 -13.80 7.38
CA LYS A 139 -21.58 -13.37 6.00
C LYS A 139 -21.89 -11.88 5.81
N LYS A 140 -23.09 -11.45 6.25
CA LYS A 140 -23.50 -10.04 6.14
C LYS A 140 -22.57 -9.10 6.89
N LEU A 141 -22.19 -9.47 8.11
CA LEU A 141 -21.26 -8.68 8.94
C LEU A 141 -19.84 -8.66 8.34
N TRP A 142 -19.35 -9.82 7.89
CA TRP A 142 -18.03 -9.94 7.26
C TRP A 142 -17.92 -9.09 6.01
N THR A 143 -18.92 -9.16 5.12
CA THR A 143 -18.95 -8.33 3.90
C THR A 143 -18.92 -6.86 4.26
N ALA A 144 -19.73 -6.41 5.23
CA ALA A 144 -19.76 -4.99 5.60
C ALA A 144 -18.48 -4.51 6.28
N LEU A 145 -17.83 -5.36 7.08
CA LEU A 145 -16.56 -5.06 7.74
C LEU A 145 -15.40 -4.92 6.73
N HIS A 146 -15.44 -5.70 5.63
CA HIS A 146 -14.43 -5.68 4.57
C HIS A 146 -14.87 -4.88 3.33
N SER A 147 -15.95 -4.11 3.43
CA SER A 147 -16.38 -3.21 2.37
C SER A 147 -15.85 -1.81 2.61
N CYS A 148 -15.40 -1.16 1.54
CA CYS A 148 -15.00 0.24 1.55
C CYS A 148 -15.97 1.10 0.74
N SER A 149 -15.77 2.42 0.75
CA SER A 149 -16.54 3.34 -0.08
C SER A 149 -16.08 3.31 -1.55
N ASP A 150 -16.98 3.63 -2.48
CA ASP A 150 -16.64 3.79 -3.91
C ASP A 150 -15.52 4.81 -4.14
N LYS A 151 -15.41 5.82 -3.26
CA LYS A 151 -14.32 6.80 -3.28
C LYS A 151 -12.96 6.14 -3.08
N GLN A 152 -12.86 5.15 -2.17
CA GLN A 152 -11.62 4.40 -1.96
C GLN A 152 -11.26 3.53 -3.16
N VAL A 153 -12.25 2.85 -3.76
CA VAL A 153 -12.02 2.05 -4.97
C VAL A 153 -11.51 2.92 -6.12
N LYS A 154 -12.12 4.09 -6.33
CA LYS A 154 -11.68 5.07 -7.35
C LYS A 154 -10.26 5.57 -7.08
N ARG A 155 -9.94 5.87 -5.82
CA ARG A 155 -8.60 6.32 -5.41
C ARG A 155 -7.53 5.25 -5.65
N LEU A 156 -7.79 4.01 -5.26
CA LEU A 156 -6.87 2.89 -5.53
C LEU A 156 -6.68 2.68 -7.04
N SER A 157 -7.77 2.74 -7.81
CA SER A 157 -7.73 2.61 -9.27
C SER A 157 -6.89 3.71 -9.91
N HIS A 158 -7.00 4.95 -9.42
CA HIS A 158 -6.16 6.08 -9.85
C HIS A 158 -4.69 5.83 -9.53
N LEU A 159 -4.38 5.42 -8.28
CA LEU A 159 -3.02 5.10 -7.86
C LEU A 159 -2.36 4.02 -8.74
N ILE A 160 -3.10 2.95 -9.08
CA ILE A 160 -2.60 1.87 -9.93
C ILE A 160 -2.32 2.37 -11.35
N LYS A 161 -3.19 3.23 -11.91
CA LYS A 161 -2.97 3.83 -13.23
C LYS A 161 -1.71 4.69 -13.27
N LEU A 162 -1.52 5.57 -12.28
CA LEU A 162 -0.31 6.39 -12.19
C LEU A 162 0.95 5.54 -12.10
N ARG A 163 0.93 4.48 -11.29
CA ARG A 163 2.04 3.52 -11.16
C ARG A 163 2.34 2.81 -12.48
N ALA A 164 1.33 2.45 -13.26
CA ALA A 164 1.53 1.87 -14.59
C ALA A 164 2.15 2.87 -15.57
N ILE A 165 1.70 4.14 -15.55
CA ILE A 165 2.27 5.22 -16.37
C ILE A 165 3.75 5.43 -16.01
N LEU A 166 4.08 5.50 -14.71
CA LEU A 166 5.47 5.65 -14.26
C LEU A 166 6.35 4.48 -14.72
N ALA A 167 5.88 3.24 -14.58
CA ALA A 167 6.63 2.07 -15.02
C ALA A 167 6.94 2.12 -16.52
N ASN A 168 5.95 2.46 -17.34
CA ASN A 168 6.13 2.61 -18.78
C ASN A 168 7.09 3.75 -19.13
N LEU A 169 7.01 4.89 -18.40
CA LEU A 169 7.94 6.00 -18.55
C LEU A 169 9.39 5.56 -18.28
N MET A 170 9.58 4.66 -17.30
CA MET A 170 10.87 4.09 -16.92
C MET A 170 11.25 2.82 -17.72
N HIS A 171 10.56 2.54 -18.83
CA HIS A 171 10.79 1.38 -19.69
C HIS A 171 10.70 0.02 -18.99
N LYS A 172 9.85 -0.09 -17.97
CA LYS A 172 9.54 -1.34 -17.26
C LYS A 172 8.17 -1.88 -17.69
N THR A 173 8.02 -3.20 -17.72
CA THR A 173 6.77 -3.86 -18.11
C THR A 173 5.66 -3.71 -17.06
N SER A 174 6.05 -3.49 -15.81
CA SER A 174 5.12 -3.31 -14.69
C SER A 174 5.73 -2.47 -13.58
N TYR A 175 4.88 -1.89 -12.73
CA TYR A 175 5.34 -1.19 -11.53
C TYR A 175 6.05 -2.12 -10.55
N ALA A 176 5.71 -3.41 -10.53
CA ALA A 176 6.41 -4.38 -9.69
C ALA A 176 7.86 -4.57 -10.16
N GLU A 177 8.09 -4.66 -11.47
CA GLU A 177 9.44 -4.74 -12.02
C GLU A 177 10.26 -3.49 -11.70
N TYR A 178 9.67 -2.30 -11.91
CA TYR A 178 10.28 -1.03 -11.51
C TYR A 178 10.64 -1.00 -10.01
N GLN A 179 9.70 -1.38 -9.15
CA GLN A 179 9.86 -1.27 -7.70
C GLN A 179 10.80 -2.32 -7.10
N LEU A 180 11.06 -3.43 -7.79
CA LEU A 180 11.94 -4.52 -7.33
C LEU A 180 13.39 -4.35 -7.78
N GLU A 181 13.66 -3.41 -8.68
CA GLU A 181 15.02 -3.11 -9.12
C GLU A 181 15.94 -2.72 -7.94
N GLY A 182 17.10 -3.38 -7.86
CA GLY A 182 18.04 -3.23 -6.76
C GLY A 182 17.60 -3.81 -5.41
N LYS A 183 16.45 -4.53 -5.33
CA LYS A 183 16.03 -5.25 -4.13
C LYS A 183 16.50 -6.69 -4.15
N MET A 184 16.55 -7.32 -2.97
CA MET A 184 16.95 -8.72 -2.80
C MET A 184 16.09 -9.68 -3.65
N ALA A 185 14.80 -9.40 -3.79
CA ALA A 185 13.87 -10.21 -4.58
C ALA A 185 14.01 -10.01 -6.10
N LYS A 186 14.80 -9.03 -6.56
CA LYS A 186 15.18 -8.74 -7.95
C LYS A 186 14.04 -8.45 -8.94
N ASN A 187 13.11 -9.38 -9.15
CA ASN A 187 12.09 -9.29 -10.17
C ASN A 187 10.75 -9.92 -9.73
N PRO A 188 9.64 -9.63 -10.43
CA PRO A 188 8.32 -10.12 -10.04
C PRO A 188 8.17 -11.65 -10.07
N LYS A 189 8.92 -12.35 -10.94
CA LYS A 189 8.86 -13.81 -11.05
C LYS A 189 9.42 -14.46 -9.80
N ASP A 190 10.58 -14.02 -9.31
CA ASP A 190 11.19 -14.54 -8.08
C ASP A 190 10.24 -14.37 -6.87
N VAL A 191 9.50 -13.25 -6.82
CA VAL A 191 8.47 -13.01 -5.79
C VAL A 191 7.30 -13.99 -5.93
N GLN A 192 6.82 -14.22 -7.15
CA GLN A 192 5.72 -15.17 -7.39
C GLN A 192 6.13 -16.60 -7.05
N ASP A 193 7.32 -17.03 -7.49
CA ASP A 193 7.86 -18.37 -7.22
C ASP A 193 8.01 -18.60 -5.71
N PHE A 194 8.48 -17.59 -4.96
CA PHE A 194 8.54 -17.63 -3.50
C PHE A 194 7.16 -17.81 -2.87
N ILE A 195 6.17 -16.99 -3.24
CA ILE A 195 4.82 -17.05 -2.69
C ILE A 195 4.16 -18.40 -2.99
N LEU A 196 4.28 -18.89 -4.23
CA LEU A 196 3.74 -20.19 -4.66
C LEU A 196 4.38 -21.35 -3.90
N THR A 197 5.71 -21.30 -3.71
CA THR A 197 6.43 -22.30 -2.92
C THR A 197 5.98 -22.29 -1.47
N LEU A 198 5.78 -21.11 -0.88
CA LEU A 198 5.30 -20.99 0.49
C LEU A 198 3.90 -21.59 0.65
N MET A 199 2.98 -21.27 -0.27
CA MET A 199 1.61 -21.80 -0.27
C MET A 199 1.55 -23.32 -0.43
N ASN A 200 2.49 -23.92 -1.17
CA ASN A 200 2.54 -25.37 -1.37
C ASN A 200 3.18 -26.14 -0.19
N ASN A 201 3.87 -25.44 0.71
CA ASN A 201 4.59 -26.04 1.85
C ASN A 201 3.92 -25.76 3.22
N THR A 202 2.76 -25.11 3.21
CA THR A 202 1.86 -24.92 4.38
C THR A 202 0.59 -25.71 4.20
#